data_AF-A0A845TVJ7-F1
#
_entry.id   AF-A0A845TVJ7-F1
#
_cell.length_a   1.000
_cell.length_b   1.000
_cell.length_c   1.000
_cell.angle_alpha   90.00
_cell.angle_beta   90.00
_cell.angle_gamma   90.00
#
_symmetry.space_group_name_H-M   'P 1'
#
loop_
_entity.id
_entity.type
_entity.pdbx_description
1 polymer ?
#
loop_
_entity_poly.entity_id
_entity_poly.type
_entity_poly.pdbx_seq_one_letter_code
_entity_poly.pdbx_strand_id
1 'polypeptide(L)'
;DGVYPGGLSVATVVQVENKSGDTFASIVCQPLAGIDRHKQLLILLKQPMDAPRPPPGDAKDKKAVGGKTRLRGPVKELPAVPTPLPATTVRRLLQ
;
A
#
# COMPACT_ATOMS: atom_id res chain seq x y z
N ASP A 1 0.43 10.90 7.06
CA ASP A 1 0.79 12.00 7.97
C ASP A 1 -0.34 12.35 8.93
N GLY A 2 -1.62 12.24 8.53
CA GLY A 2 -2.76 12.44 9.42
C GLY A 2 -3.06 13.92 9.73
N VAL A 3 -2.12 14.82 9.43
CA VAL A 3 -2.19 16.27 9.61
C VAL A 3 -3.08 16.93 8.56
N TYR A 4 -2.91 16.59 7.27
CA TYR A 4 -3.65 17.22 6.19
C TYR A 4 -4.80 16.33 5.68
N PRO A 5 -5.98 16.90 5.38
CA PRO A 5 -7.00 16.20 4.60
C PRO A 5 -6.49 15.94 3.17
N GLY A 6 -6.98 14.87 2.55
CA GLY A 6 -6.62 14.53 1.17
C GLY A 6 -7.10 15.58 0.16
N GLY A 7 -6.39 15.70 -0.96
CA GLY A 7 -6.75 16.60 -2.06
C GLY A 7 -6.14 18.01 -2.01
N LEU A 8 -5.33 18.33 -0.99
CA LEU A 8 -4.56 19.58 -0.98
C LEU A 8 -3.34 19.49 -1.88
N SER A 9 -3.22 20.43 -2.81
CA SER A 9 -2.07 20.55 -3.71
C SER A 9 -0.83 21.04 -2.95
N VAL A 10 0.27 20.30 -3.04
CA VAL A 10 1.52 20.62 -2.30
C VAL A 10 2.53 21.32 -3.20
N ALA A 11 2.92 20.68 -4.29
CA ALA A 11 3.96 21.15 -5.20
C ALA A 11 3.84 20.49 -6.58
N THR A 12 4.50 21.08 -7.57
CA THR A 12 4.75 20.46 -8.88
C THR A 12 6.12 19.80 -8.87
N VAL A 13 6.24 18.60 -9.44
CA VAL A 13 7.53 17.91 -9.57
C VAL A 13 8.35 18.58 -10.66
N VAL A 14 9.58 18.98 -10.34
CA VAL A 14 10.51 19.62 -11.27
C VAL A 14 11.52 18.61 -11.80
N GLN A 15 12.06 17.77 -10.91
CA GLN A 15 13.09 16.80 -11.27
C GLN A 15 13.01 15.58 -10.38
N VAL A 16 13.31 14.42 -10.96
CA VAL A 16 13.46 13.16 -10.24
C VAL A 16 14.91 12.71 -10.40
N GLU A 17 15.64 12.66 -9.30
CA GLU A 17 17.00 12.15 -9.24
C GLU A 17 16.97 10.67 -8.87
N ASN A 18 17.45 9.83 -9.79
CA ASN A 18 17.64 8.41 -9.56
C ASN A 18 19.13 8.07 -9.67
N LYS A 19 19.79 7.86 -8.53
CA LYS A 19 21.23 7.56 -8.46
C LYS A 19 21.38 6.05 -8.34
N SER A 20 22.23 5.44 -9.17
CA SER A 20 22.41 3.98 -9.29
C SER A 20 22.97 3.25 -8.06
N GLY A 21 22.95 3.87 -6.89
CA GLY A 21 23.27 3.24 -5.60
C GLY A 21 22.26 3.56 -4.50
N ASP A 22 21.22 4.34 -4.80
CA ASP A 22 20.17 4.67 -3.85
C ASP A 22 18.96 3.76 -4.08
N THR A 23 18.33 3.27 -3.01
CA THR A 23 17.13 2.44 -3.10
C THR A 23 15.88 3.27 -3.37
N PHE A 24 15.96 4.58 -3.22
CA PHE A 24 14.87 5.52 -3.44
C PHE A 24 15.28 6.66 -4.35
N ALA A 25 14.31 7.22 -5.07
CA ALA A 25 14.52 8.42 -5.85
C ALA A 25 14.31 9.67 -4.99
N SER A 26 15.16 10.68 -5.19
CA SER A 26 14.96 12.01 -4.61
C SER A 26 14.18 12.89 -5.58
N ILE A 27 13.14 13.58 -5.11
CA ILE A 27 12.28 14.42 -5.96
C ILE A 27 12.42 15.89 -5.59
N VAL A 28 12.84 16.70 -6.56
CA VAL A 28 12.88 18.17 -6.44
C VAL A 28 11.52 18.71 -6.89
N CYS A 29 10.93 19.57 -6.05
CA CYS A 29 9.57 20.07 -6.23
C CYS A 29 9.52 21.60 -6.19
N GLN A 30 8.63 22.21 -6.97
CA GLN A 30 8.31 23.63 -6.91
C GLN A 30 6.98 23.84 -6.17
N PRO A 31 6.95 24.61 -5.07
CA PRO A 31 5.73 24.82 -4.29
C PRO A 31 4.67 25.61 -5.06
N LEU A 32 3.40 25.17 -4.95
CA LEU A 32 2.27 25.80 -5.65
C LEU A 32 1.65 26.98 -4.87
N ALA A 33 1.75 26.96 -3.54
CA ALA A 33 1.01 27.87 -2.66
C ALA A 33 1.45 29.36 -2.75
N GLY A 34 2.53 29.68 -3.49
CA GLY A 34 2.96 31.07 -3.69
C GLY A 34 3.13 31.84 -2.38
N ILE A 35 3.75 31.20 -1.36
CA ILE A 35 3.81 31.64 0.05
C ILE A 35 4.31 33.07 0.27
N ASP A 36 5.07 33.62 -0.68
CA ASP A 36 5.61 34.98 -0.63
C ASP A 36 4.56 36.06 -1.00
N ARG A 37 3.54 35.71 -1.80
CA ARG A 37 2.58 36.67 -2.38
C ARG A 37 1.25 36.75 -1.64
N HIS A 38 1.00 35.84 -0.70
CA HIS A 38 -0.28 35.72 0.00
C HIS A 38 -0.08 35.78 1.51
N LYS A 39 -0.77 36.71 2.18
CA LYS A 39 -0.70 36.90 3.65
C LYS A 39 -1.87 36.29 4.41
N GLN A 40 -2.89 35.82 3.70
CA GLN A 40 -4.08 35.21 4.29
C GLN A 40 -3.83 33.72 4.52
N LEU A 41 -4.35 33.19 5.63
CA LEU A 41 -4.19 31.80 6.03
C LEU A 41 -5.55 31.15 6.24
N LEU A 42 -5.70 29.91 5.76
CA LEU A 42 -6.85 29.06 6.03
C LEU A 42 -6.44 27.96 7.00
N ILE A 43 -7.04 27.94 8.18
CA ILE A 43 -6.85 26.88 9.17
C ILE A 43 -7.86 25.78 8.87
N LEU A 44 -7.36 24.56 8.63
CA LEU A 44 -8.20 23.40 8.37
C LEU A 44 -8.42 22.62 9.67
N LEU A 45 -9.66 22.60 10.15
CA LEU A 45 -10.04 21.79 11.30
C LEU A 45 -10.43 20.40 10.81
N LYS A 46 -9.67 19.39 11.23
CA LYS A 46 -9.96 17.98 10.94
C LYS A 46 -10.75 17.38 12.10
N GLN A 47 -11.96 16.92 11.84
CA GLN A 47 -12.68 16.06 12.77
C GLN A 47 -11.97 14.71 12.82
N PRO A 48 -11.61 14.18 14.01
CA PRO A 48 -11.13 12.81 14.12
C PRO A 48 -12.22 11.88 13.59
N MET A 49 -11.84 10.99 12.66
CA MET A 49 -12.75 9.98 12.15
C MET A 49 -12.81 8.87 13.20
N ASP A 50 -13.66 9.05 14.21
CA ASP A 50 -13.86 8.03 15.24
C ASP A 50 -14.48 6.79 14.60
N ALA A 51 -13.78 5.66 14.76
CA ALA A 51 -14.37 4.37 14.42
C ALA A 51 -15.63 4.16 15.29
N PRO A 52 -16.73 3.63 14.73
CA PRO A 52 -17.91 3.31 15.52
C PRO A 52 -17.50 2.47 16.73
N ARG A 53 -17.85 2.93 17.93
CA ARG A 53 -17.59 2.18 19.16
C ARG A 53 -18.16 0.77 18.98
N PRO A 54 -17.35 -0.30 19.14
CA PRO A 54 -17.87 -1.66 19.04
C PRO A 54 -18.99 -1.85 20.06
N PRO A 55 -20.06 -2.59 19.70
CA PRO A 55 -21.15 -2.83 20.63
C PRO A 55 -20.59 -3.51 21.90
N PRO A 56 -21.10 -3.17 23.09
CA PRO A 56 -20.66 -3.80 24.34
C PRO A 56 -20.86 -5.31 24.19
N GLY A 57 -19.75 -6.05 24.23
CA GLY A 57 -19.77 -7.51 24.13
C GLY A 57 -20.36 -8.08 25.41
N ASP A 58 -21.44 -8.84 25.27
CA ASP A 58 -21.97 -9.66 26.35
C ASP A 58 -20.88 -10.68 26.76
N ALA A 59 -20.37 -10.53 27.97
CA ALA A 59 -19.57 -11.55 28.63
C ALA A 59 -20.42 -12.81 28.79
N LYS A 60 -20.04 -13.91 28.12
CA LYS A 60 -20.38 -15.30 28.50
C LYS A 60 -19.57 -16.34 27.73
N ASP A 61 -18.66 -16.97 28.47
CA ASP A 61 -18.40 -18.41 28.53
C ASP A 61 -18.05 -19.20 27.25
N LYS A 62 -16.79 -19.67 27.18
CA LYS A 62 -16.38 -21.08 27.47
C LYS A 62 -15.04 -21.38 26.80
N LYS A 63 -13.97 -21.29 27.59
CA LYS A 63 -12.66 -21.87 27.24
C LYS A 63 -12.72 -23.36 27.54
N ALA A 64 -13.07 -24.19 26.55
CA ALA A 64 -12.86 -25.63 26.62
C ALA A 64 -11.42 -25.94 26.24
N VAL A 65 -10.72 -26.56 27.19
CA VAL A 65 -9.39 -27.14 27.10
C VAL A 65 -9.47 -28.51 26.43
N GLY A 66 -8.47 -28.86 25.61
CA GLY A 66 -8.18 -30.24 25.18
C GLY A 66 -8.18 -30.39 23.65
N GLY A 67 -7.18 -30.96 22.96
CA GLY A 67 -6.11 -31.82 23.41
C GLY A 67 -5.03 -31.97 22.31
N LYS A 68 -3.84 -32.34 22.75
CA LYS A 68 -2.69 -32.70 21.91
C LYS A 68 -2.99 -34.03 21.21
N THR A 69 -2.65 -34.20 19.92
CA THR A 69 -2.05 -35.46 19.44
C THR A 69 -1.24 -35.19 18.17
N ARG A 70 0.02 -35.60 18.25
CA ARG A 70 0.98 -35.66 17.16
C ARG A 70 0.66 -36.86 16.28
N LEU A 71 0.66 -36.72 14.96
CA LEU A 71 1.11 -37.78 14.06
C LEU A 71 1.87 -37.16 12.90
N ARG A 72 3.11 -37.60 12.76
CA ARG A 72 4.10 -37.13 11.81
C ARG A 72 4.38 -38.31 10.86
N GLY A 73 4.13 -38.10 9.56
CA GLY A 73 4.71 -38.82 8.42
C GLY A 73 3.86 -39.95 7.78
N PRO A 74 4.22 -40.46 6.58
CA PRO A 74 5.18 -39.96 5.59
C PRO A 74 4.65 -39.81 4.13
N VAL A 75 5.42 -39.02 3.38
CA VAL A 75 5.70 -38.96 1.93
C VAL A 75 5.07 -40.03 1.00
N LYS A 76 4.43 -39.55 -0.08
CA LYS A 76 4.59 -40.13 -1.43
C LYS A 76 4.89 -39.03 -2.45
N GLU A 77 6.19 -38.69 -2.55
CA GLU A 77 6.90 -38.31 -3.79
C GLU A 77 6.53 -39.29 -4.92
N LEU A 78 6.45 -39.00 -6.23
CA LEU A 78 6.85 -37.97 -7.21
C LEU A 78 6.09 -38.36 -8.52
N PRO A 79 6.22 -37.70 -9.71
CA PRO A 79 7.00 -36.53 -10.11
C PRO A 79 6.10 -35.40 -10.71
N ALA A 80 6.52 -34.12 -10.68
CA ALA A 80 7.26 -33.42 -11.74
C ALA A 80 6.69 -33.71 -13.16
N VAL A 81 6.31 -32.74 -13.98
CA VAL A 81 7.16 -31.66 -14.48
C VAL A 81 6.28 -30.50 -15.02
N PRO A 82 6.73 -29.24 -14.83
CA PRO A 82 6.10 -28.05 -15.38
C PRO A 82 6.36 -27.95 -16.88
N THR A 83 5.35 -27.55 -17.66
CA THR A 83 5.59 -26.99 -19.00
C THR A 83 5.35 -25.49 -18.97
N PRO A 84 6.42 -24.68 -18.99
CA PRO A 84 6.38 -23.30 -19.41
C PRO A 84 6.52 -23.19 -20.94
N LEU A 85 6.35 -21.96 -21.45
CA LEU A 85 6.84 -21.43 -22.75
C LEU A 85 5.93 -21.66 -23.98
N PRO A 86 6.16 -20.95 -25.10
CA PRO A 86 6.42 -19.52 -25.30
C PRO A 86 5.60 -18.91 -26.47
N ALA A 87 5.59 -17.58 -26.54
CA ALA A 87 5.48 -16.71 -27.73
C ALA A 87 4.76 -17.23 -29.00
N THR A 88 3.67 -16.55 -29.39
CA THR A 88 3.27 -16.45 -30.80
C THR A 88 3.36 -14.98 -31.25
N THR A 89 4.50 -14.66 -31.84
CA THR A 89 4.68 -13.57 -32.82
C THR A 89 4.25 -14.09 -34.18
N VAL A 90 3.28 -13.47 -34.85
CA VAL A 90 3.03 -13.42 -36.34
C VAL A 90 1.81 -12.49 -36.50
N ARG A 91 1.67 -11.47 -37.36
CA ARG A 91 2.40 -10.79 -38.46
C ARG A 91 1.65 -9.45 -38.60
N ARG A 92 2.33 -8.31 -38.75
CA ARG A 92 2.61 -7.66 -40.05
C ARG A 92 1.36 -7.32 -40.89
N LEU A 93 1.22 -6.02 -41.14
CA LEU A 93 1.00 -5.37 -42.44
C LEU A 93 -0.31 -4.56 -42.62
N LEU A 94 -0.13 -3.27 -42.94
CA LEU A 94 -0.98 -2.38 -43.75
C LEU A 94 -2.35 -1.93 -43.19
N GLN A 95 -2.39 -0.70 -42.67
CA GLN A 95 -3.04 0.46 -43.31
C GLN A 95 -2.57 1.75 -42.64
#